data_AF-A0A1V0AM87-F1
#
_entry.id   AF-A0A1V0AM87-F1
#
_cell.length_a   1.000
_cell.length_b   1.000
_cell.length_c   1.000
_cell.angle_alpha   90.00
_cell.angle_beta   90.00
_cell.angle_gamma   90.00
#
_symmetry.space_group_name_H-M   'P 1'
#
loop_
_entity.id
_entity.type
_entity.pdbx_description
1 polymer ?
#
loop_
_entity_poly.entity_id
_entity_poly.type
_entity_poly.pdbx_seq_one_letter_code
_entity_poly.pdbx_strand_id
1 'polypeptide(L)'
;MAAVLAVAAVGAWLGIFLSGTVRAQVGPVETGMSLRPAWDGETVVDASPLGTLTFQTHSAPLRLRITLENIDQERAKSFLEDPRLAERLPAVIEEDLLDGVRALVIRSLLCAGAGALVAVLMVFRRPRTALVGLLAASVALAATGALAALTFRPSSLVEPRYSGLVAAAPSLVGSAESIVTRFESYRSQLTKLVTNVSKLYDTVSTLPLYDADPKTIRVLHVSDIHLNPIAWNVIRSLKDQFAVDLIVDTGDISDHGSKAENKFVDEISGLKVPYVFVRGNHDSITTQKAVEKQKNAIVLDDTSKEVAGLTIYGLGDPRFTPDKSVAVDSDPAALADFGRAHLPKVGKADLIAVHDGEVGNGFSGAAPMILAGHTHERRTTVFPTGTRMLIQGSTGGAGLRALEHAQPTPVQASVLYFDRETKRLRAWDDITLGGLGEQSVYIQRHVEPDPQRMISPEPTNAPSPTGSITGTPASPAAGPPLWHQGQSSPMLQRSPTEGDRET
;
A
#
# COMPACT_ATOMS: atom_id res chain seq x y z
N MET A 1 -11.99 -71.29 -16.32
CA MET A 1 -11.54 -70.26 -15.37
C MET A 1 -11.58 -68.87 -15.99
N ALA A 2 -10.93 -68.63 -17.13
CA ALA A 2 -10.93 -67.33 -17.81
C ALA A 2 -12.32 -66.69 -18.02
N ALA A 3 -13.30 -67.47 -18.49
CA ALA A 3 -14.67 -66.97 -18.68
C ALA A 3 -15.35 -66.52 -17.37
N VAL A 4 -15.06 -67.17 -16.24
CA VAL A 4 -15.60 -66.79 -14.93
C VAL A 4 -14.98 -65.48 -14.45
N LEU A 5 -13.66 -65.33 -14.63
CA LEU A 5 -12.94 -64.11 -14.28
C LEU A 5 -13.42 -62.91 -15.12
N ALA A 6 -13.64 -63.11 -16.43
CA ALA A 6 -14.15 -62.07 -17.31
C ALA A 6 -15.57 -61.62 -16.89
N VAL A 7 -16.48 -62.56 -16.62
CA VAL A 7 -17.84 -62.23 -16.15
C VAL A 7 -17.81 -61.55 -14.78
N ALA A 8 -16.96 -62.01 -13.86
CA ALA A 8 -16.78 -61.38 -12.55
C ALA A 8 -16.27 -59.94 -12.67
N ALA A 9 -15.30 -59.69 -13.55
CA ALA A 9 -14.76 -58.36 -13.81
C ALA A 9 -15.82 -57.41 -14.38
N VAL A 10 -16.60 -57.87 -15.37
CA VAL A 10 -17.73 -57.09 -15.93
C VAL A 10 -18.80 -56.82 -14.86
N GLY A 11 -19.14 -57.83 -14.05
CA GLY A 11 -20.09 -57.67 -12.96
C GLY A 11 -19.62 -56.68 -11.90
N ALA A 12 -18.34 -56.73 -11.51
CA ALA A 12 -17.74 -55.76 -10.58
C ALA A 12 -17.74 -54.35 -11.17
N TRP A 13 -17.36 -54.21 -12.44
CA TRP A 13 -17.36 -52.94 -13.16
C TRP A 13 -18.75 -52.30 -13.20
N LEU A 14 -19.79 -53.08 -13.53
CA LEU A 14 -21.19 -52.64 -13.49
C LEU A 14 -21.62 -52.30 -12.06
N GLY A 15 -21.19 -53.07 -11.07
CA GLY A 15 -21.46 -52.81 -9.67
C GLY A 15 -20.92 -51.46 -9.20
N ILE A 16 -19.68 -51.11 -9.56
CA ILE A 16 -19.11 -49.79 -9.28
C ILE A 16 -19.87 -48.71 -10.04
N PHE A 17 -20.14 -48.92 -11.33
CA PHE A 17 -20.86 -47.93 -12.15
C PHE A 17 -22.25 -47.60 -11.60
N LEU A 18 -22.96 -48.62 -11.08
CA LEU A 18 -24.30 -48.49 -10.50
C LEU A 18 -24.30 -48.17 -9.01
N SER A 19 -23.14 -48.00 -8.36
CA SER A 19 -23.09 -47.71 -6.91
C SER A 19 -23.72 -46.37 -6.56
N GLY A 20 -23.88 -45.47 -7.53
CA GLY A 20 -24.51 -44.16 -7.35
C GLY A 20 -23.61 -43.17 -6.62
N THR A 21 -24.19 -42.04 -6.22
CA THR A 21 -23.52 -40.99 -5.45
C THR A 21 -23.74 -41.19 -3.95
N VAL A 22 -22.71 -40.88 -3.15
CA VAL A 22 -22.78 -40.72 -1.71
C VAL A 22 -22.76 -39.23 -1.42
N ARG A 23 -23.79 -38.75 -0.71
CA ARG A 23 -23.83 -37.36 -0.25
C ARG A 23 -23.16 -37.26 1.10
N ALA A 24 -22.24 -36.31 1.23
CA ALA A 24 -21.55 -35.99 2.47
C ALA A 24 -21.46 -34.47 2.61
N GLN A 25 -21.63 -34.01 3.84
CA GLN A 25 -21.34 -32.63 4.18
C GLN A 25 -19.84 -32.49 4.38
N VAL A 26 -19.20 -31.52 3.73
CA VAL A 26 -17.79 -31.18 3.95
C VAL A 26 -17.72 -29.71 4.33
N GLY A 27 -17.62 -29.44 5.63
CA GLY A 27 -17.74 -28.09 6.17
C GLY A 27 -19.07 -27.42 5.73
N PRO A 28 -19.04 -26.21 5.16
CA PRO A 28 -20.25 -25.53 4.71
C PRO A 28 -20.79 -26.03 3.37
N VAL A 29 -20.16 -27.03 2.72
CA VAL A 29 -20.52 -27.45 1.36
C VAL A 29 -21.15 -28.84 1.37
N GLU A 30 -22.30 -28.99 0.72
CA GLU A 30 -22.88 -30.29 0.40
C GLU A 30 -22.15 -30.88 -0.81
N THR A 31 -21.60 -32.08 -0.65
CA THR A 31 -20.83 -32.73 -1.70
C THR A 31 -21.45 -34.07 -2.11
N GLY A 32 -21.51 -34.31 -3.42
CA GLY A 32 -21.85 -35.58 -4.03
C GLY A 32 -20.59 -36.32 -4.49
N MET A 33 -20.25 -37.42 -3.83
CA MET A 33 -19.06 -38.22 -4.16
C MET A 33 -19.46 -39.47 -4.94
N SER A 34 -18.73 -39.79 -6.01
CA SER A 34 -18.92 -41.02 -6.79
C SER A 34 -17.59 -41.59 -7.26
N LEU A 35 -17.54 -42.92 -7.31
CA LEU A 35 -16.40 -43.66 -7.85
C LEU A 35 -16.82 -44.31 -9.16
N ARG A 36 -16.05 -44.12 -10.22
CA ARG A 36 -16.30 -44.75 -11.52
C ARG A 36 -15.07 -45.45 -12.06
N PRO A 37 -15.22 -46.56 -12.78
CA PRO A 37 -14.12 -47.10 -13.57
C PRO A 37 -13.63 -46.08 -14.59
N ALA A 38 -12.31 -45.96 -14.74
CA ALA A 38 -11.68 -45.07 -15.71
C ALA A 38 -10.38 -45.70 -16.23
N TRP A 39 -9.88 -45.21 -17.37
CA TRP A 39 -8.59 -45.65 -17.89
C TRP A 39 -7.41 -44.99 -17.16
N ASP A 40 -7.62 -43.76 -16.70
CA ASP A 40 -6.65 -42.96 -15.96
C ASP A 40 -7.11 -42.77 -14.51
N GLY A 41 -6.13 -42.79 -13.59
CA GLY A 41 -6.37 -42.55 -12.16
C GLY A 41 -6.44 -41.07 -11.85
N GLU A 42 -7.66 -40.56 -11.69
CA GLU A 42 -7.86 -39.13 -11.46
C GLU A 42 -8.94 -38.83 -10.43
N THR A 43 -8.77 -37.69 -9.76
CA THR A 43 -9.78 -37.09 -8.91
C THR A 43 -10.32 -35.85 -9.61
N VAL A 44 -11.63 -35.74 -9.74
CA VAL A 44 -12.30 -34.60 -10.37
C VAL A 44 -13.15 -33.92 -9.32
N VAL A 45 -12.86 -32.65 -9.06
CA VAL A 45 -13.71 -31.78 -8.25
C VAL A 45 -14.54 -30.92 -9.20
N ASP A 46 -15.85 -31.08 -9.16
CA ASP A 46 -16.81 -30.44 -10.04
C ASP A 46 -17.56 -29.35 -9.28
N ALA A 47 -17.30 -28.10 -9.64
CA ALA A 47 -17.92 -26.92 -9.07
C ALA A 47 -18.84 -26.24 -10.08
N SER A 48 -19.66 -27.02 -10.80
CA SER A 48 -20.63 -26.51 -11.76
C SER A 48 -21.55 -25.43 -11.15
N PRO A 49 -21.83 -24.31 -11.86
CA PRO A 49 -21.49 -24.02 -13.26
C PRO A 49 -20.10 -23.37 -13.46
N LEU A 50 -19.31 -23.20 -12.39
CA LEU A 50 -18.06 -22.45 -12.45
C LEU A 50 -16.98 -23.21 -13.22
N GLY A 51 -16.94 -24.54 -13.13
CA GLY A 51 -15.96 -25.35 -13.85
C GLY A 51 -15.51 -26.57 -13.05
N THR A 52 -14.44 -27.20 -13.52
CA THR A 52 -13.90 -28.42 -12.90
C THR A 52 -12.40 -28.30 -12.63
N LEU A 53 -11.96 -28.94 -11.55
CA LEU A 53 -10.56 -29.16 -11.20
C LEU A 53 -10.26 -30.65 -11.35
N THR A 54 -9.28 -30.98 -12.18
CA THR A 54 -8.88 -32.37 -12.45
C THR A 54 -7.47 -32.62 -11.95
N PHE A 55 -7.31 -33.66 -11.14
CA PHE A 55 -6.08 -34.03 -10.47
C PHE A 55 -5.66 -35.44 -10.88
N GLN A 56 -4.43 -35.62 -11.37
CA GLN A 56 -3.88 -36.95 -11.69
C GLN A 56 -3.32 -37.60 -10.42
N THR A 57 -4.22 -38.05 -9.55
CA THR A 57 -3.88 -38.45 -8.17
C THR A 57 -3.23 -39.83 -8.06
N HIS A 58 -3.53 -40.75 -8.97
CA HIS A 58 -3.08 -42.15 -8.87
C HIS A 58 -3.00 -42.82 -10.24
N SER A 59 -2.53 -44.07 -10.30
CA SER A 59 -2.44 -44.84 -11.56
C SER A 59 -3.43 -46.00 -11.64
N ALA A 60 -4.30 -46.17 -10.65
CA ALA A 60 -5.34 -47.19 -10.71
C ALA A 60 -6.47 -46.79 -11.66
N PRO A 61 -7.16 -47.74 -12.31
CA PRO A 61 -8.21 -47.49 -13.31
C PRO A 61 -9.54 -47.04 -12.67
N LEU A 62 -9.49 -46.00 -11.85
CA LEU A 62 -10.62 -45.46 -11.11
C LEU A 62 -10.59 -43.94 -11.14
N ARG A 63 -11.78 -43.35 -11.25
CA ARG A 63 -12.00 -41.91 -11.13
C ARG A 63 -12.86 -41.63 -9.91
N LEU A 64 -12.33 -40.82 -9.00
CA LEU A 64 -13.11 -40.23 -7.91
C LEU A 64 -13.68 -38.90 -8.40
N ARG A 65 -15.00 -38.73 -8.36
CA ARG A 65 -15.65 -37.45 -8.68
C ARG A 65 -16.34 -36.92 -7.44
N ILE A 66 -16.01 -35.68 -7.08
CA ILE A 66 -16.59 -34.93 -5.97
C ILE A 66 -17.31 -33.73 -6.58
N THR A 67 -18.63 -33.70 -6.55
CA THR A 67 -19.44 -32.60 -7.05
C THR A 67 -19.88 -31.72 -5.90
N LEU A 68 -19.71 -30.41 -6.02
CA LEU A 68 -20.25 -29.45 -5.08
C LEU A 68 -21.72 -29.22 -5.46
N GLU A 69 -22.65 -29.70 -4.63
CA GLU A 69 -24.09 -29.65 -4.91
C GLU A 69 -24.69 -28.34 -4.42
N ASN A 70 -24.37 -27.92 -3.18
CA ASN A 70 -24.93 -26.72 -2.56
C ASN A 70 -23.99 -26.15 -1.48
N ILE A 71 -24.18 -24.89 -1.12
CA ILE A 71 -23.47 -24.24 -0.01
C ILE A 71 -24.48 -23.88 1.08
N ASP A 72 -24.27 -24.42 2.27
CA ASP A 72 -25.01 -24.09 3.49
C ASP A 72 -24.58 -22.69 3.98
N GLN A 73 -25.42 -21.71 3.70
CA GLN A 73 -25.15 -20.30 4.00
C GLN A 73 -25.10 -20.01 5.50
N GLU A 74 -25.85 -20.75 6.32
CA GLU A 74 -25.89 -20.54 7.77
C GLU A 74 -24.59 -21.02 8.41
N ARG A 75 -24.10 -22.19 7.98
CA ARG A 75 -22.78 -22.67 8.38
C ARG A 75 -21.65 -21.80 7.84
N ALA A 76 -21.73 -21.37 6.58
CA ALA A 76 -20.72 -20.48 6.02
C ALA A 76 -20.61 -19.17 6.84
N LYS A 77 -21.73 -18.60 7.28
CA LYS A 77 -21.75 -17.41 8.15
C LYS A 77 -21.17 -17.69 9.53
N SER A 78 -21.52 -18.80 10.17
CA SER A 78 -21.01 -19.10 11.52
C SER A 78 -19.48 -19.29 11.54
N PHE A 79 -18.89 -19.83 10.47
CA PHE A 79 -17.44 -19.90 10.31
C PHE A 79 -16.78 -18.53 10.08
N LEU A 80 -17.50 -17.53 9.54
CA LEU A 80 -16.97 -16.18 9.33
C LEU A 80 -17.09 -15.30 10.59
N GLU A 81 -18.10 -15.54 11.42
CA GLU A 81 -18.39 -14.73 12.61
C GLU A 81 -17.61 -15.18 13.86
N ASP A 82 -17.23 -16.47 13.95
CA ASP A 82 -16.46 -17.01 15.09
C ASP A 82 -15.01 -17.38 14.68
N PRO A 83 -13.99 -16.64 15.13
CA PRO A 83 -12.59 -16.91 14.85
C PRO A 83 -12.13 -18.32 15.25
N ARG A 84 -12.73 -18.90 16.30
CA ARG A 84 -12.36 -20.24 16.79
C ARG A 84 -12.85 -21.35 15.88
N LEU A 85 -13.98 -21.12 15.19
CA LEU A 85 -14.51 -22.05 14.20
C LEU A 85 -13.70 -21.97 12.90
N ALA A 86 -13.27 -20.76 12.51
CA ALA A 86 -12.40 -20.55 11.35
C ALA A 86 -11.04 -21.28 11.50
N GLU A 87 -10.42 -21.22 12.67
CA GLU A 87 -9.16 -21.93 12.95
C GLU A 87 -9.27 -23.45 12.86
N ARG A 88 -10.45 -24.02 13.16
CA ARG A 88 -10.70 -25.47 13.13
C ARG A 88 -11.18 -25.98 11.77
N LEU A 89 -11.56 -25.09 10.86
CA LEU A 89 -12.16 -25.43 9.58
C LEU A 89 -11.33 -26.43 8.75
N PRO A 90 -9.98 -26.33 8.67
CA PRO A 90 -9.17 -27.31 7.93
C PRO A 90 -9.32 -28.74 8.47
N ALA A 91 -9.32 -28.91 9.79
CA ALA A 91 -9.45 -30.22 10.43
C ALA A 91 -10.86 -30.80 10.24
N VAL A 92 -11.89 -29.96 10.30
CA VAL A 92 -13.29 -30.37 10.05
C VAL A 92 -13.46 -30.85 8.60
N ILE A 93 -12.91 -30.10 7.63
CA ILE A 93 -12.95 -30.48 6.22
C ILE A 93 -12.24 -31.82 5.98
N GLU A 94 -11.09 -32.05 6.62
CA GLU A 94 -10.35 -33.30 6.49
C GLU A 94 -11.16 -34.50 7.03
N GLU A 95 -11.71 -34.36 8.24
CA GLU A 95 -12.51 -35.42 8.89
C GLU A 95 -13.77 -35.76 8.08
N ASP A 96 -14.54 -34.74 7.70
CA ASP A 96 -15.77 -34.88 6.89
C ASP A 96 -15.49 -35.53 5.52
N LEU A 97 -14.39 -35.14 4.87
CA LEU A 97 -14.00 -35.68 3.57
C LEU A 97 -13.59 -37.15 3.69
N LEU A 98 -12.81 -37.50 4.72
CA LEU A 98 -12.40 -38.89 4.98
C LEU A 98 -13.60 -39.79 5.25
N ASP A 99 -14.58 -39.32 6.01
CA ASP A 99 -15.81 -40.06 6.27
C ASP A 99 -16.65 -40.26 5.01
N GLY A 100 -16.82 -39.22 4.19
CA GLY A 100 -17.51 -39.29 2.90
C GLY A 100 -16.84 -40.29 1.94
N VAL A 101 -15.52 -40.22 1.80
CA VAL A 101 -14.73 -41.13 0.96
C VAL A 101 -14.80 -42.56 1.50
N ARG A 102 -14.73 -42.76 2.82
CA ARG A 102 -14.86 -44.08 3.45
C ARG A 102 -16.22 -44.71 3.15
N ALA A 103 -17.30 -43.95 3.29
CA ALA A 103 -18.65 -44.40 2.96
C ALA A 103 -18.78 -44.77 1.48
N LEU A 104 -18.20 -43.97 0.58
CA LEU A 104 -18.15 -44.26 -0.85
C LEU A 104 -17.40 -45.56 -1.15
N VAL A 105 -16.19 -45.73 -0.60
CA VAL A 105 -15.37 -46.92 -0.81
C VAL A 105 -16.11 -48.18 -0.35
N ILE A 106 -16.70 -48.15 0.85
CA ILE A 106 -17.46 -49.29 1.38
C ILE A 106 -18.64 -49.63 0.45
N ARG A 107 -19.42 -48.62 0.05
CA ARG A 107 -20.57 -48.80 -0.86
C ARG A 107 -20.13 -49.36 -2.21
N SER A 108 -19.08 -48.82 -2.82
CA SER A 108 -18.56 -49.28 -4.11
C SER A 108 -18.02 -50.71 -4.02
N LEU A 109 -17.32 -51.08 -2.94
CA LEU A 109 -16.84 -52.46 -2.74
C LEU A 109 -18.00 -53.46 -2.61
N LEU A 110 -19.05 -53.11 -1.85
CA LEU A 110 -20.25 -53.93 -1.70
C LEU A 110 -20.99 -54.09 -3.02
N CYS A 111 -21.21 -52.99 -3.75
CA CYS A 111 -21.87 -53.04 -5.06
C CYS A 111 -21.05 -53.82 -6.10
N ALA A 112 -19.73 -53.66 -6.11
CA ALA A 112 -18.84 -54.41 -6.99
C ALA A 112 -18.86 -55.92 -6.70
N GLY A 113 -18.77 -56.29 -5.42
CA GLY A 113 -18.86 -57.69 -4.98
C GLY A 113 -20.22 -58.31 -5.34
N ALA A 114 -21.32 -57.61 -5.06
CA ALA A 114 -22.67 -58.03 -5.42
C ALA A 114 -22.83 -58.17 -6.94
N GLY A 115 -22.33 -57.20 -7.72
CA GLY A 115 -22.36 -57.23 -9.17
C GLY A 115 -21.59 -58.42 -9.75
N ALA A 116 -20.39 -58.71 -9.25
CA ALA A 116 -19.60 -59.87 -9.65
C ALA A 116 -20.32 -61.19 -9.31
N LEU A 117 -20.83 -61.32 -8.08
CA LEU A 117 -21.54 -62.51 -7.61
C LEU A 117 -22.78 -62.78 -8.47
N VAL A 118 -23.63 -61.76 -8.67
CA VAL A 118 -24.88 -61.86 -9.44
C VAL A 118 -24.59 -62.17 -10.91
N ALA A 119 -23.62 -61.49 -11.54
CA ALA A 119 -23.24 -61.74 -12.93
C ALA A 119 -22.77 -63.19 -13.16
N VAL A 120 -21.86 -63.68 -12.31
CA VAL A 120 -21.34 -65.06 -12.42
C VAL A 120 -22.44 -66.08 -12.13
N LEU A 121 -23.31 -65.81 -11.15
CA LEU A 121 -24.43 -66.68 -10.84
C LEU A 121 -25.44 -66.74 -12.01
N MET A 122 -25.73 -65.63 -12.66
CA MET A 122 -26.65 -65.59 -13.82
C MET A 122 -26.10 -66.37 -15.02
N VAL A 123 -24.81 -66.23 -15.33
CA VAL A 123 -24.19 -66.89 -16.49
C VAL A 123 -23.95 -68.38 -16.27
N PHE A 124 -23.37 -68.75 -15.12
CA PHE A 124 -22.93 -70.12 -14.87
C PHE A 124 -23.89 -70.95 -14.01
N ARG A 125 -24.87 -70.30 -13.34
CA ARG A 125 -25.91 -70.93 -12.49
C ARG A 125 -25.37 -71.88 -11.43
N ARG A 126 -24.14 -71.66 -10.96
CA ARG A 126 -23.44 -72.52 -9.99
C ARG A 126 -22.94 -71.67 -8.81
N PRO A 127 -23.41 -71.92 -7.56
CA PRO A 127 -23.06 -71.08 -6.41
C PRO A 127 -21.57 -71.13 -6.07
N ARG A 128 -20.93 -72.31 -6.18
CA ARG A 128 -19.48 -72.45 -5.98
C ARG A 128 -18.67 -71.62 -6.97
N THR A 129 -19.11 -71.56 -8.23
CA THR A 129 -18.46 -70.73 -9.26
C THR A 129 -18.66 -69.24 -8.99
N ALA A 130 -19.84 -68.84 -8.50
CA ALA A 130 -20.14 -67.47 -8.11
C ALA A 130 -19.25 -66.99 -6.93
N LEU A 131 -18.99 -67.86 -5.95
CA LEU A 131 -18.05 -67.57 -4.85
C LEU A 131 -16.61 -67.38 -5.33
N VAL A 132 -16.16 -68.18 -6.32
CA VAL A 132 -14.85 -67.98 -6.96
C VAL A 132 -14.81 -66.63 -7.70
N GLY A 133 -15.90 -66.25 -8.37
CA GLY A 133 -16.03 -64.94 -9.01
C GLY A 133 -15.99 -63.78 -8.02
N LEU A 134 -16.69 -63.91 -6.89
CA LEU A 134 -16.67 -62.94 -5.80
C LEU A 134 -15.25 -62.78 -5.22
N LEU A 135 -14.59 -63.91 -4.90
CA LEU A 135 -13.21 -63.88 -4.39
C LEU A 135 -12.26 -63.22 -5.39
N ALA A 136 -12.36 -63.56 -6.68
CA ALA A 136 -11.55 -62.95 -7.72
C ALA A 136 -11.79 -61.43 -7.84
N ALA A 137 -13.05 -60.99 -7.77
CA ALA A 137 -13.39 -59.58 -7.75
C ALA A 137 -12.85 -58.88 -6.48
N SER A 138 -12.97 -59.49 -5.30
CA SER A 138 -12.40 -58.96 -4.06
C SER A 138 -10.88 -58.79 -4.14
N VAL A 139 -10.17 -59.78 -4.68
CA VAL A 139 -8.71 -59.70 -4.90
C VAL A 139 -8.38 -58.60 -5.90
N ALA A 140 -9.11 -58.49 -7.01
CA ALA A 140 -8.89 -57.45 -8.00
C ALA A 140 -9.14 -56.03 -7.45
N LEU A 141 -10.19 -55.87 -6.63
CA LEU A 141 -10.52 -54.60 -5.96
C LEU A 141 -9.46 -54.24 -4.92
N ALA A 142 -8.99 -55.20 -4.13
CA ALA A 142 -7.89 -54.99 -3.18
C ALA A 142 -6.60 -54.60 -3.90
N ALA A 143 -6.28 -55.25 -5.02
CA ALA A 143 -5.13 -54.89 -5.86
C ALA A 143 -5.26 -53.49 -6.46
N THR A 144 -6.48 -53.13 -6.90
CA THR A 144 -6.77 -51.78 -7.44
C THR A 144 -6.63 -50.71 -6.36
N GLY A 145 -7.16 -50.96 -5.16
CA GLY A 145 -7.02 -50.07 -4.01
C GLY A 145 -5.57 -49.93 -3.55
N ALA A 146 -4.83 -51.04 -3.50
CA ALA A 146 -3.39 -51.02 -3.19
C ALA A 146 -2.61 -50.23 -4.25
N LEU A 147 -2.91 -50.42 -5.53
CA LEU A 147 -2.32 -49.64 -6.61
C LEU A 147 -2.62 -48.15 -6.45
N ALA A 148 -3.87 -47.78 -6.12
CA ALA A 148 -4.25 -46.40 -5.89
C ALA A 148 -3.47 -45.78 -4.72
N ALA A 149 -3.35 -46.49 -3.59
CA ALA A 149 -2.63 -46.02 -2.42
C ALA A 149 -1.11 -45.92 -2.65
N LEU A 150 -0.50 -46.92 -3.30
CA LEU A 150 0.94 -46.95 -3.57
C LEU A 150 1.37 -45.95 -4.65
N THR A 151 0.48 -45.63 -5.59
CA THR A 151 0.74 -44.67 -6.68
C THR A 151 0.16 -43.30 -6.41
N PHE A 152 -0.31 -43.05 -5.19
CA PHE A 152 -0.86 -41.76 -4.80
C PHE A 152 0.22 -40.68 -4.90
N ARG A 153 -0.09 -39.59 -5.61
CA ARG A 153 0.83 -38.46 -5.86
C ARG A 153 0.34 -37.22 -5.13
N PRO A 154 0.84 -36.92 -3.92
CA PRO A 154 0.43 -35.71 -3.19
C PRO A 154 0.73 -34.42 -3.94
N SER A 155 1.84 -34.38 -4.70
CA SER A 155 2.22 -33.23 -5.51
C SER A 155 1.17 -32.86 -6.57
N SER A 156 0.37 -33.83 -7.04
CA SER A 156 -0.69 -33.57 -8.01
C SER A 156 -1.82 -32.68 -7.47
N LEU A 157 -1.99 -32.61 -6.14
CA LEU A 157 -2.97 -31.73 -5.48
C LEU A 157 -2.61 -30.24 -5.62
N VAL A 158 -1.35 -29.94 -5.94
CA VAL A 158 -0.82 -28.58 -6.06
C VAL A 158 -0.95 -28.05 -7.49
N GLU A 159 -1.04 -28.93 -8.49
CA GLU A 159 -1.08 -28.58 -9.91
C GLU A 159 -2.31 -29.18 -10.64
N PRO A 160 -3.55 -28.80 -10.26
CA PRO A 160 -4.74 -29.25 -10.99
C PRO A 160 -4.82 -28.66 -12.40
N ARG A 161 -5.46 -29.40 -13.29
CA ARG A 161 -5.96 -28.87 -14.55
C ARG A 161 -7.32 -28.21 -14.33
N TYR A 162 -7.42 -26.94 -14.68
CA TYR A 162 -8.64 -26.15 -14.58
C TYR A 162 -9.41 -26.13 -15.90
N SER A 163 -10.73 -26.12 -15.83
CA SER A 163 -11.60 -25.86 -16.98
C SER A 163 -12.79 -24.97 -16.59
N GLY A 164 -13.47 -24.37 -17.57
CA GLY A 164 -14.59 -23.47 -17.33
C GLY A 164 -14.17 -22.09 -16.84
N LEU A 165 -15.05 -21.39 -16.13
CA LEU A 165 -14.79 -20.06 -15.55
C LEU A 165 -13.68 -20.10 -14.47
N VAL A 166 -13.51 -21.25 -13.78
CA VAL A 166 -12.40 -21.44 -12.81
C VAL A 166 -11.02 -21.49 -13.50
N ALA A 167 -10.93 -21.64 -14.83
CA ALA A 167 -9.66 -21.57 -15.54
C ALA A 167 -8.97 -20.20 -15.44
N ALA A 168 -9.71 -19.14 -15.09
CA ALA A 168 -9.15 -17.82 -14.80
C ALA A 168 -8.66 -17.65 -13.35
N ALA A 169 -8.88 -18.61 -12.46
CA ALA A 169 -8.52 -18.51 -11.03
C ALA A 169 -7.01 -18.50 -10.71
N PRO A 170 -6.10 -19.16 -11.48
CA PRO A 170 -4.66 -19.14 -11.17
C PRO A 170 -4.01 -17.75 -11.18
N SER A 171 -4.61 -16.75 -11.84
CA SER A 171 -4.13 -15.36 -11.79
C SER A 171 -4.50 -14.63 -10.49
N LEU A 172 -5.41 -15.19 -9.68
CA LEU A 172 -5.88 -14.62 -8.40
C LEU A 172 -5.21 -15.28 -7.18
N VAL A 173 -4.71 -16.51 -7.33
CA VAL A 173 -4.05 -17.27 -6.25
C VAL A 173 -2.77 -17.88 -6.83
N GLY A 174 -1.63 -17.23 -6.58
CA GLY A 174 -0.33 -17.56 -7.20
C GLY A 174 0.16 -19.01 -6.97
N SER A 175 1.11 -19.46 -7.79
CA SER A 175 1.66 -20.83 -7.79
C SER A 175 2.36 -21.24 -6.48
N ALA A 176 2.59 -22.54 -6.27
CA ALA A 176 3.32 -23.05 -5.10
C ALA A 176 4.78 -22.56 -5.02
N GLU A 177 5.40 -22.27 -6.15
CA GLU A 177 6.70 -21.60 -6.23
C GLU A 177 6.63 -20.18 -5.64
N SER A 178 5.49 -19.49 -5.81
CA SER A 178 5.23 -18.21 -5.16
C SER A 178 5.04 -18.33 -3.65
N ILE A 179 4.63 -19.49 -3.11
CA ILE A 179 4.48 -19.70 -1.65
C ILE A 179 5.85 -19.89 -0.99
N VAL A 180 6.75 -20.69 -1.59
CA VAL A 180 8.12 -20.87 -1.08
C VAL A 180 8.94 -19.58 -1.24
N THR A 181 8.80 -18.90 -2.37
CA THR A 181 9.47 -17.61 -2.60
C THR A 181 8.94 -16.53 -1.65
N ARG A 182 7.63 -16.52 -1.36
CA ARG A 182 7.06 -15.63 -0.33
C ARG A 182 7.54 -16.00 1.07
N PHE A 183 7.76 -17.27 1.40
CA PHE A 183 8.24 -17.66 2.73
C PHE A 183 9.72 -17.31 2.95
N GLU A 184 10.60 -17.55 1.98
CA GLU A 184 11.99 -17.09 2.05
C GLU A 184 12.09 -15.56 1.98
N SER A 185 11.26 -14.91 1.15
CA SER A 185 11.14 -13.45 1.14
C SER A 185 10.65 -12.93 2.49
N TYR A 186 9.62 -13.53 3.09
CA TYR A 186 9.10 -13.16 4.40
C TYR A 186 10.12 -13.37 5.52
N ARG A 187 10.84 -14.50 5.53
CA ARG A 187 11.90 -14.77 6.51
C ARG A 187 13.08 -13.80 6.35
N SER A 188 13.45 -13.49 5.11
CA SER A 188 14.47 -12.48 4.78
C SER A 188 14.01 -11.08 5.18
N GLN A 189 12.77 -10.70 4.87
CA GLN A 189 12.15 -9.44 5.24
C GLN A 189 12.05 -9.30 6.75
N LEU A 190 11.64 -10.34 7.49
CA LEU A 190 11.61 -10.35 8.96
C LEU A 190 13.02 -10.23 9.57
N THR A 191 13.99 -10.96 9.02
CA THR A 191 15.38 -10.85 9.48
C THR A 191 15.94 -9.45 9.24
N LYS A 192 15.65 -8.87 8.06
CA LYS A 192 15.96 -7.47 7.75
C LYS A 192 15.26 -6.54 8.72
N LEU A 193 13.95 -6.67 8.95
CA LEU A 193 13.17 -5.81 9.84
C LEU A 193 13.73 -5.84 11.27
N VAL A 194 13.96 -7.03 11.83
CA VAL A 194 14.53 -7.19 13.19
C VAL A 194 15.94 -6.62 13.28
N THR A 195 16.81 -6.97 12.32
CA THR A 195 18.20 -6.49 12.29
C THR A 195 18.27 -4.98 12.12
N ASN A 196 17.41 -4.40 11.28
CA ASN A 196 17.40 -2.97 10.98
C ASN A 196 16.76 -2.17 12.12
N VAL A 197 15.75 -2.72 12.80
CA VAL A 197 15.18 -2.11 14.02
C VAL A 197 16.21 -2.05 15.13
N SER A 198 16.93 -3.14 15.41
CA SER A 198 18.00 -3.14 16.41
C SER A 198 19.14 -2.18 16.05
N LYS A 199 19.56 -2.16 14.77
CA LYS A 199 20.63 -1.25 14.31
C LYS A 199 20.24 0.22 14.33
N LEU A 200 19.00 0.53 13.94
CA LEU A 200 18.51 1.90 13.98
C LEU A 200 18.38 2.37 15.43
N TYR A 201 17.91 1.52 16.34
CA TYR A 201 17.88 1.81 17.77
C TYR A 201 19.28 2.12 18.34
N ASP A 202 20.27 1.28 18.03
CA ASP A 202 21.66 1.50 18.47
C ASP A 202 22.21 2.82 17.93
N THR A 203 22.08 3.07 16.62
CA THR A 203 22.67 4.26 15.99
C THR A 203 22.04 5.54 16.51
N VAL A 204 20.72 5.52 16.63
CA VAL A 204 19.97 6.64 17.18
C VAL A 204 20.38 6.84 18.64
N SER A 205 20.46 5.81 19.49
CA SER A 205 20.86 5.96 20.91
C SER A 205 22.25 6.58 21.15
N THR A 206 23.12 6.56 20.14
CA THR A 206 24.49 7.11 20.20
C THR A 206 24.62 8.55 19.72
N LEU A 207 23.54 9.19 19.27
CA LEU A 207 23.60 10.59 18.82
C LEU A 207 23.93 11.52 20.00
N PRO A 208 24.86 12.50 19.80
CA PRO A 208 25.24 13.43 20.85
C PRO A 208 24.04 14.23 21.34
N LEU A 209 23.88 14.36 22.66
CA LEU A 209 22.87 15.24 23.24
C LEU A 209 23.24 16.70 22.92
N TYR A 210 22.31 17.42 22.30
CA TYR A 210 22.50 18.84 21.98
C TYR A 210 22.14 19.70 23.19
N ASP A 211 23.03 20.62 23.58
CA ASP A 211 22.71 21.61 24.61
C ASP A 211 21.71 22.63 24.07
N ALA A 212 20.53 22.70 24.68
CA ALA A 212 19.44 23.54 24.25
C ALA A 212 19.77 25.04 24.42
N ASP A 213 19.91 25.78 23.31
CA ASP A 213 19.93 27.25 23.36
C ASP A 213 18.51 27.79 23.52
N PRO A 214 18.17 28.46 24.64
CA PRO A 214 16.83 29.00 24.89
C PRO A 214 16.38 30.03 23.83
N LYS A 215 17.30 30.62 23.06
CA LYS A 215 16.99 31.58 21.99
C LYS A 215 16.56 30.93 20.68
N THR A 216 16.51 29.61 20.61
CA THR A 216 16.16 28.86 19.40
C THR A 216 14.84 28.12 19.58
N ILE A 217 14.03 28.07 18.52
CA ILE A 217 12.87 27.19 18.37
C ILE A 217 13.30 26.07 17.41
N ARG A 218 13.23 24.81 17.86
CA ARG A 218 13.66 23.63 17.10
C ARG A 218 12.45 22.91 16.57
N VAL A 219 12.36 22.84 15.24
CA VAL A 219 11.27 22.17 14.53
C VAL A 219 11.80 20.89 13.92
N LEU A 220 11.20 19.75 14.24
CA LEU A 220 11.46 18.51 13.50
C LEU A 220 10.49 18.44 12.32
N HIS A 221 11.01 18.45 11.10
CA HIS A 221 10.24 18.27 9.87
C HIS A 221 10.30 16.80 9.44
N VAL A 222 9.12 16.18 9.35
CA VAL A 222 8.90 14.82 8.89
C VAL A 222 7.83 14.79 7.81
N SER A 223 7.85 13.74 7.00
CA SER A 223 6.88 13.55 5.93
C SER A 223 6.88 12.10 5.46
N ASP A 224 5.81 11.70 4.78
CA ASP A 224 5.72 10.45 4.02
C ASP A 224 6.09 9.24 4.90
N ILE A 225 5.43 9.12 6.05
CA ILE A 225 5.66 8.07 7.05
C ILE A 225 5.11 6.72 6.58
N HIS A 226 4.01 6.72 5.81
CA HIS A 226 3.48 5.52 5.14
C HIS A 226 3.35 4.30 6.06
N LEU A 227 2.77 4.51 7.25
CA LEU A 227 2.54 3.49 8.27
C LEU A 227 3.78 2.71 8.72
N ASN A 228 5.00 3.21 8.50
CA ASN A 228 6.19 2.53 8.97
C ASN A 228 6.36 2.69 10.49
N PRO A 229 6.21 1.64 11.32
CA PRO A 229 6.29 1.77 12.78
C PRO A 229 7.66 2.22 13.28
N ILE A 230 8.71 2.02 12.47
CA ILE A 230 10.07 2.44 12.78
C ILE A 230 10.18 3.96 12.85
N ALA A 231 9.39 4.68 12.05
CA ALA A 231 9.38 6.14 12.02
C ALA A 231 9.09 6.73 13.41
N TRP A 232 8.19 6.14 14.19
CA TRP A 232 7.90 6.62 15.54
C TRP A 232 9.09 6.54 16.50
N ASN A 233 9.94 5.52 16.35
CA ASN A 233 11.18 5.42 17.13
C ASN A 233 12.18 6.50 16.71
N VAL A 234 12.36 6.70 15.41
CA VAL A 234 13.22 7.77 14.87
C VAL A 234 12.75 9.13 15.36
N ILE A 235 11.45 9.43 15.21
CA ILE A 235 10.85 10.70 15.63
C ILE A 235 11.05 10.94 17.12
N ARG A 236 10.78 9.94 17.98
CA ARG A 236 10.98 10.06 19.43
C ARG A 236 12.41 10.43 19.78
N SER A 237 13.36 9.70 19.22
CA SER A 237 14.75 9.91 19.57
C SER A 237 15.34 11.19 19.00
N LEU A 238 15.00 11.56 17.76
CA LEU A 238 15.38 12.87 17.22
C LEU A 238 14.78 13.99 18.07
N LYS A 239 13.50 13.85 18.48
CA LYS A 239 12.84 14.80 19.37
C LYS A 239 13.57 14.92 20.71
N ASP A 240 13.97 13.81 21.33
CA ASP A 240 14.67 13.83 22.63
C ASP A 240 16.12 14.36 22.50
N GLN A 241 16.87 13.95 21.48
CA GLN A 241 18.30 14.26 21.33
C GLN A 241 18.57 15.68 20.88
N PHE A 242 17.73 16.20 19.99
CA PHE A 242 17.79 17.59 19.55
C PHE A 242 16.93 18.50 20.43
N ALA A 243 16.24 17.95 21.43
CA ALA A 243 15.32 18.67 22.31
C ALA A 243 14.32 19.53 21.53
N VAL A 244 13.65 18.90 20.56
CA VAL A 244 12.72 19.53 19.62
C VAL A 244 11.54 20.17 20.37
N ASP A 245 11.18 21.40 19.97
CA ASP A 245 10.09 22.17 20.57
C ASP A 245 8.71 21.85 19.95
N LEU A 246 8.68 21.47 18.67
CA LEU A 246 7.49 21.02 17.94
C LEU A 246 7.86 20.16 16.72
N ILE A 247 6.92 19.34 16.26
CA ILE A 247 7.06 18.52 15.06
C ILE A 247 6.11 19.08 14.00
N VAL A 248 6.56 19.20 12.76
CA VAL A 248 5.74 19.49 11.59
C VAL A 248 5.79 18.29 10.66
N ASP A 249 4.64 17.64 10.52
CA ASP A 249 4.40 16.52 9.63
C ASP A 249 3.69 17.02 8.37
N THR A 250 4.38 16.94 7.23
CA THR A 250 3.86 17.38 5.94
C THR A 250 3.02 16.33 5.22
N GLY A 251 2.54 15.29 5.90
CA GLY A 251 1.49 14.40 5.40
C GLY A 251 1.99 13.07 4.85
N ASP A 252 1.06 12.28 4.33
CA ASP A 252 1.23 10.87 3.96
C ASP A 252 1.67 10.02 5.15
N ILE A 253 0.93 10.17 6.26
CA ILE A 253 1.09 9.33 7.45
C ILE A 253 0.48 7.93 7.25
N SER A 254 -0.53 7.82 6.39
CA SER A 254 -1.22 6.58 6.01
C SER A 254 -0.93 6.15 4.57
N ASP A 255 -1.15 4.87 4.24
CA ASP A 255 -0.97 4.35 2.87
C ASP A 255 -2.27 4.39 2.07
N HIS A 256 -3.42 4.10 2.70
CA HIS A 256 -4.71 4.01 2.03
C HIS A 256 -5.76 5.00 2.57
N GLY A 257 -5.42 5.79 3.59
CA GLY A 257 -6.35 6.72 4.23
C GLY A 257 -7.55 6.02 4.89
N SER A 258 -7.44 4.74 5.24
CA SER A 258 -8.53 3.91 5.73
C SER A 258 -8.66 3.95 7.26
N LYS A 259 -9.87 3.68 7.77
CA LYS A 259 -10.12 3.64 9.22
C LYS A 259 -9.31 2.57 9.95
N ALA A 260 -8.93 1.48 9.27
CA ALA A 260 -8.12 0.42 9.86
C ALA A 260 -6.69 0.88 10.19
N GLU A 261 -6.18 1.86 9.45
CA GLU A 261 -4.82 2.40 9.60
C GLU A 261 -4.74 3.44 10.72
N ASN A 262 -5.85 4.07 11.10
CA ASN A 262 -5.92 5.18 12.06
C ASN A 262 -5.34 4.87 13.45
N LYS A 263 -5.24 3.60 13.86
CA LYS A 263 -4.60 3.25 15.14
C LYS A 263 -3.11 3.63 15.15
N PHE A 264 -2.49 3.72 13.99
CA PHE A 264 -1.09 4.11 13.83
C PHE A 264 -0.80 5.51 14.38
N VAL A 265 -1.77 6.43 14.33
CA VAL A 265 -1.57 7.82 14.78
C VAL A 265 -1.67 8.01 16.30
N ASP A 266 -2.03 6.97 17.06
CA ASP A 266 -2.14 7.03 18.53
C ASP A 266 -0.80 7.34 19.20
N GLU A 267 0.31 7.00 18.53
CA GLU A 267 1.69 7.28 18.95
C GLU A 267 1.98 8.78 19.09
N ILE A 268 1.27 9.64 18.35
CA ILE A 268 1.42 11.11 18.42
C ILE A 268 1.24 11.60 19.85
N SER A 269 0.25 11.06 20.58
CA SER A 269 -0.04 11.41 21.98
C SER A 269 1.11 11.13 22.94
N GLY A 270 2.00 10.20 22.57
CA GLY A 270 3.19 9.82 23.32
C GLY A 270 4.36 10.79 23.16
N LEU A 271 4.39 11.62 22.12
CA LEU A 271 5.53 12.50 21.81
C LEU A 271 5.70 13.66 22.79
N LYS A 272 4.60 14.12 23.41
CA LYS A 272 4.52 15.20 24.42
C LYS A 272 4.99 16.58 23.97
N VAL A 273 5.24 16.77 22.68
CA VAL A 273 5.46 18.07 22.04
C VAL A 273 4.31 18.36 21.06
N PRO A 274 4.01 19.63 20.73
CA PRO A 274 3.05 19.95 19.68
C PRO A 274 3.38 19.21 18.36
N TYR A 275 2.36 18.60 17.75
CA TYR A 275 2.47 17.86 16.49
C TYR A 275 1.59 18.52 15.44
N VAL A 276 2.19 19.36 14.61
CA VAL A 276 1.49 20.02 13.50
C VAL A 276 1.40 19.04 12.34
N PHE A 277 0.20 18.90 11.76
CA PHE A 277 -0.05 17.97 10.66
C PHE A 277 -0.83 18.67 9.54
N VAL A 278 -0.39 18.46 8.30
CA VAL A 278 -1.17 18.76 7.10
C VAL A 278 -1.43 17.44 6.37
N ARG A 279 -2.61 17.33 5.76
CA ARG A 279 -3.05 16.10 5.08
C ARG A 279 -2.29 15.93 3.77
N GLY A 280 -1.72 14.75 3.54
CA GLY A 280 -1.16 14.37 2.24
C GLY A 280 -2.17 13.73 1.29
N ASN A 281 -1.73 13.32 0.09
CA ASN A 281 -2.62 12.72 -0.91
C ASN A 281 -2.99 11.26 -0.59
N HIS A 282 -2.27 10.56 0.28
CA HIS A 282 -2.66 9.24 0.80
C HIS A 282 -3.52 9.33 2.06
N ASP A 283 -3.60 10.50 2.68
CA ASP A 283 -4.37 10.72 3.90
C ASP A 283 -5.79 11.18 3.58
N SER A 284 -6.78 10.47 4.12
CA SER A 284 -8.18 10.87 3.94
C SER A 284 -8.62 11.86 5.03
N ILE A 285 -9.81 12.44 4.87
CA ILE A 285 -10.49 13.17 5.96
C ILE A 285 -10.68 12.26 7.20
N THR A 286 -10.78 10.95 7.01
CA THR A 286 -10.86 9.99 8.12
C THR A 286 -9.53 9.85 8.85
N THR A 287 -8.40 9.90 8.14
CA THR A 287 -7.05 9.96 8.72
C THR A 287 -6.86 11.27 9.49
N GLN A 288 -7.19 12.40 8.86
CA GLN A 288 -7.09 13.72 9.48
C GLN A 288 -7.88 13.79 10.80
N LYS A 289 -9.13 13.34 10.81
CA LYS A 289 -9.95 13.29 12.03
C LYS A 289 -9.39 12.35 13.11
N ALA A 290 -8.58 11.36 12.75
CA ALA A 290 -7.90 10.52 13.73
C ALA A 290 -6.70 11.25 14.33
N VAL A 291 -5.95 12.00 13.53
CA VAL A 291 -4.87 12.87 14.01
C VAL A 291 -5.42 13.96 14.92
N GLU A 292 -6.51 14.63 14.54
CA GLU A 292 -7.19 15.68 15.35
C GLU A 292 -7.59 15.21 16.76
N LYS A 293 -7.83 13.90 16.95
CA LYS A 293 -8.20 13.34 18.26
C LYS A 293 -7.01 13.18 19.20
N GLN A 294 -5.78 13.29 18.70
CA GLN A 294 -4.57 13.15 19.50
C GLN A 294 -4.35 14.44 20.30
N LYS A 295 -4.05 14.31 21.60
CA LYS A 295 -4.09 15.42 22.57
C LYS A 295 -3.18 16.62 22.23
N ASN A 296 -2.05 16.35 21.58
CA ASN A 296 -1.02 17.32 21.21
C ASN A 296 -0.99 17.59 19.68
N ALA A 297 -1.93 17.03 18.91
CA ALA A 297 -2.01 17.27 17.49
C ALA A 297 -2.66 18.62 17.17
N ILE A 298 -2.13 19.28 16.15
CA ILE A 298 -2.60 20.53 15.58
C ILE A 298 -2.73 20.29 14.08
N VAL A 299 -3.94 19.94 13.64
CA VAL A 299 -4.22 19.79 12.22
C VAL A 299 -4.47 21.16 11.61
N LEU A 300 -3.78 21.44 10.51
CA LEU A 300 -3.96 22.64 9.71
C LEU A 300 -4.47 22.24 8.32
N ASP A 301 -5.66 22.72 7.97
CA ASP A 301 -6.21 22.56 6.62
C ASP A 301 -6.90 23.87 6.24
N ASP A 302 -6.21 24.67 5.44
CA ASP A 302 -6.56 26.05 5.07
C ASP A 302 -6.77 26.98 6.29
N THR A 303 -5.85 26.87 7.25
CA THR A 303 -5.91 27.64 8.49
C THR A 303 -4.52 27.88 9.08
N SER A 304 -4.43 28.84 10.00
CA SER A 304 -3.19 29.18 10.69
C SER A 304 -3.31 29.07 12.21
N LYS A 305 -2.20 28.73 12.85
CA LYS A 305 -2.10 28.67 14.32
C LYS A 305 -0.70 29.01 14.79
N GLU A 306 -0.62 29.71 15.92
CA GLU A 306 0.65 29.92 16.61
C GLU A 306 1.01 28.68 17.43
N VAL A 307 2.21 28.12 17.18
CA VAL A 307 2.72 26.92 17.84
C VAL A 307 4.17 27.13 18.22
N ALA A 308 4.50 26.99 19.51
CA ALA A 308 5.85 27.23 20.04
C ALA A 308 6.43 28.61 19.70
N GLY A 309 5.57 29.59 19.41
CA GLY A 309 5.94 30.94 19.01
C GLY A 309 6.19 31.14 17.51
N LEU A 310 5.88 30.16 16.66
CA LEU A 310 5.83 30.32 15.19
C LEU A 310 4.37 30.37 14.73
N THR A 311 4.01 31.31 13.87
CA THR A 311 2.72 31.33 13.17
C THR A 311 2.81 30.41 11.97
N ILE A 312 2.10 29.28 12.01
CA ILE A 312 2.14 28.26 10.97
C ILE A 312 0.82 28.26 10.23
N TYR A 313 0.84 28.48 8.92
CA TYR A 313 -0.29 28.23 8.03
C TYR A 313 -0.14 26.84 7.42
N GLY A 314 -1.22 26.08 7.31
CA GLY A 314 -1.19 24.78 6.66
C GLY A 314 -2.35 24.57 5.71
N LEU A 315 -2.10 23.83 4.63
CA LEU A 315 -3.08 23.47 3.62
C LEU A 315 -2.93 21.99 3.27
N GLY A 316 -4.02 21.23 3.38
CA GLY A 316 -4.03 19.83 2.98
C GLY A 316 -3.94 19.67 1.47
N ASP A 317 -3.41 18.53 1.02
CA ASP A 317 -3.37 18.20 -0.40
C ASP A 317 -4.81 18.18 -0.97
N PRO A 318 -5.05 18.83 -2.12
CA PRO A 318 -6.36 18.82 -2.77
C PRO A 318 -6.75 17.44 -3.29
N ARG A 319 -5.78 16.52 -3.43
CA ARG A 319 -5.97 15.19 -4.01
C ARG A 319 -6.13 14.14 -2.91
N PHE A 320 -6.75 13.03 -3.29
CA PHE A 320 -6.75 11.80 -2.53
C PHE A 320 -6.50 10.63 -3.48
N THR A 321 -5.26 10.16 -3.54
CA THR A 321 -4.74 9.18 -4.50
C THR A 321 -4.05 7.99 -3.82
N PRO A 322 -4.69 7.33 -2.82
CA PRO A 322 -4.13 6.13 -2.23
C PRO A 322 -3.96 4.99 -3.24
N ASP A 323 -4.83 4.97 -4.27
CA ASP A 323 -4.79 4.07 -5.40
C ASP A 323 -4.22 4.78 -6.64
N LYS A 324 -3.00 4.39 -7.03
CA LYS A 324 -2.30 4.95 -8.19
C LYS A 324 -2.92 4.56 -9.55
N SER A 325 -3.89 3.63 -9.55
CA SER A 325 -4.64 3.27 -10.78
C SER A 325 -5.71 4.30 -11.15
N VAL A 326 -6.07 5.19 -10.21
CA VAL A 326 -7.02 6.28 -10.45
C VAL A 326 -6.27 7.48 -10.98
N ALA A 327 -6.58 7.89 -12.22
CA ALA A 327 -6.02 9.10 -12.80
C ALA A 327 -6.56 10.33 -12.05
N VAL A 328 -5.65 11.13 -11.51
CA VAL A 328 -5.97 12.41 -10.87
C VAL A 328 -5.14 13.49 -11.54
N ASP A 329 -5.77 14.64 -11.76
CA ASP A 329 -5.10 15.80 -12.32
C ASP A 329 -3.93 16.20 -11.41
N SER A 330 -2.74 16.05 -11.95
CA SER A 330 -1.46 16.33 -11.29
C SER A 330 -0.67 17.35 -12.09
N ASP A 331 -1.37 18.18 -12.88
CA ASP A 331 -0.76 19.31 -13.57
C ASP A 331 -0.10 20.26 -12.54
N PRO A 332 1.23 20.46 -12.60
CA PRO A 332 1.93 21.35 -11.69
C PRO A 332 1.36 22.78 -11.69
N ALA A 333 0.88 23.27 -12.83
CA ALA A 333 0.30 24.61 -12.91
C ALA A 333 -1.00 24.72 -12.10
N ALA A 334 -1.86 23.70 -12.19
CA ALA A 334 -3.11 23.63 -11.43
C ALA A 334 -2.86 23.53 -9.91
N LEU A 335 -1.84 22.77 -9.48
CA LEU A 335 -1.46 22.67 -8.06
C LEU A 335 -0.91 23.99 -7.52
N ALA A 336 -0.07 24.68 -8.30
CA ALA A 336 0.42 26.00 -7.92
C ALA A 336 -0.72 27.05 -7.87
N ASP A 337 -1.68 26.99 -8.81
CA ASP A 337 -2.89 27.82 -8.79
C ASP A 337 -3.77 27.54 -7.58
N PHE A 338 -3.89 26.27 -7.19
CA PHE A 338 -4.57 25.89 -5.95
C PHE A 338 -3.92 26.54 -4.73
N GLY A 339 -2.59 26.52 -4.62
CA GLY A 339 -1.86 27.25 -3.56
C GLY A 339 -2.14 28.76 -3.60
N ARG A 340 -2.02 29.39 -4.78
CA ARG A 340 -2.27 30.83 -4.97
C ARG A 340 -3.68 31.25 -4.55
N ALA A 341 -4.68 30.41 -4.82
CA ALA A 341 -6.07 30.70 -4.45
C ALA A 341 -6.28 30.88 -2.94
N HIS A 342 -5.39 30.32 -2.12
CA HIS A 342 -5.46 30.38 -0.66
C HIS A 342 -4.56 31.46 -0.03
N LEU A 343 -3.76 32.19 -0.81
CA LEU A 343 -2.93 33.31 -0.34
C LEU A 343 -3.66 34.31 0.57
N PRO A 344 -4.92 34.71 0.32
CA PRO A 344 -5.62 35.66 1.18
C PRO A 344 -5.80 35.21 2.64
N LYS A 345 -5.73 33.89 2.90
CA LYS A 345 -5.92 33.29 4.24
C LYS A 345 -4.62 33.07 5.02
N VAL A 346 -3.46 33.15 4.35
CA VAL A 346 -2.15 32.91 4.97
C VAL A 346 -1.84 33.92 6.07
N GLY A 347 -2.17 35.20 5.84
CA GLY A 347 -1.84 36.28 6.77
C GLY A 347 -0.33 36.48 6.91
N LYS A 348 0.16 36.70 8.13
CA LYS A 348 1.60 36.86 8.43
C LYS A 348 2.16 35.55 9.00
N ALA A 349 2.25 34.52 8.16
CA ALA A 349 2.83 33.25 8.55
C ALA A 349 4.36 33.30 8.56
N ASP A 350 4.98 32.71 9.59
CA ASP A 350 6.42 32.47 9.66
C ASP A 350 6.81 31.21 8.86
N LEU A 351 5.87 30.27 8.78
CA LEU A 351 6.02 28.95 8.18
C LEU A 351 4.74 28.55 7.46
N ILE A 352 4.86 28.02 6.24
CA ILE A 352 3.76 27.37 5.54
C ILE A 352 4.06 25.89 5.44
N ALA A 353 3.09 25.03 5.80
CA ALA A 353 3.17 23.59 5.64
C ALA A 353 2.17 23.14 4.56
N VAL A 354 2.66 22.38 3.58
CA VAL A 354 1.86 21.74 2.54
C VAL A 354 2.40 20.34 2.32
N HIS A 355 1.66 19.47 1.64
CA HIS A 355 2.19 18.16 1.28
C HIS A 355 3.01 18.21 -0.01
N ASP A 356 2.45 18.76 -1.10
CA ASP A 356 3.15 18.83 -2.38
C ASP A 356 3.90 20.16 -2.55
N GLY A 357 5.18 20.08 -2.97
CA GLY A 357 5.99 21.25 -3.30
C GLY A 357 5.42 22.09 -4.46
N GLU A 358 4.67 21.48 -5.38
CA GLU A 358 3.98 22.21 -6.46
C GLU A 358 2.84 23.09 -5.92
N VAL A 359 2.12 22.64 -4.89
CA VAL A 359 1.19 23.51 -4.15
C VAL A 359 1.98 24.60 -3.41
N GLY A 360 3.12 24.24 -2.83
CA GLY A 360 4.07 25.16 -2.19
C GLY A 360 4.55 26.29 -3.09
N ASN A 361 4.74 26.04 -4.39
CA ASN A 361 5.12 27.07 -5.37
C ASN A 361 4.10 28.23 -5.41
N GLY A 362 2.82 27.94 -5.15
CA GLY A 362 1.76 28.96 -5.09
C GLY A 362 1.89 29.95 -3.92
N PHE A 363 2.76 29.65 -2.94
CA PHE A 363 3.00 30.47 -1.75
C PHE A 363 4.33 31.23 -1.78
N SER A 364 5.04 31.25 -2.92
CA SER A 364 6.25 32.05 -3.12
C SER A 364 6.01 33.52 -2.74
N GLY A 365 6.84 34.06 -1.85
CA GLY A 365 6.75 35.43 -1.34
C GLY A 365 5.73 35.66 -0.23
N ALA A 366 4.95 34.64 0.17
CA ALA A 366 3.94 34.77 1.22
C ALA A 366 4.51 34.57 2.64
N ALA A 367 5.53 33.72 2.77
CA ALA A 367 6.22 33.44 4.03
C ALA A 367 7.73 33.23 3.80
N PRO A 368 8.58 33.39 4.83
CA PRO A 368 10.01 33.12 4.71
C PRO A 368 10.36 31.65 4.43
N MET A 369 9.51 30.73 4.87
CA MET A 369 9.74 29.28 4.84
C MET A 369 8.48 28.51 4.42
N ILE A 370 8.67 27.53 3.55
CA ILE A 370 7.67 26.53 3.14
C ILE A 370 8.25 25.13 3.42
N LEU A 371 7.47 24.28 4.08
CA LEU A 371 7.77 22.87 4.27
C LEU A 371 6.82 22.03 3.42
N ALA A 372 7.39 21.04 2.72
CA ALA A 372 6.69 20.11 1.84
C ALA A 372 7.24 18.69 1.94
N GLY A 373 6.60 17.74 1.26
CA GLY A 373 6.93 16.32 1.15
C GLY A 373 6.58 15.76 -0.24
N HIS A 374 5.82 14.66 -0.29
CA HIS A 374 5.22 14.04 -1.48
C HIS A 374 6.19 13.29 -2.41
N THR A 375 7.35 13.87 -2.71
CA THR A 375 8.27 13.31 -3.71
C THR A 375 9.12 12.17 -3.17
N HIS A 376 9.14 11.98 -1.84
CA HIS A 376 10.06 11.11 -1.10
C HIS A 376 11.55 11.47 -1.31
N GLU A 377 11.85 12.60 -1.95
CA GLU A 377 13.20 13.07 -2.27
C GLU A 377 13.46 14.41 -1.60
N ARG A 378 14.40 14.43 -0.64
CA ARG A 378 14.75 15.68 0.05
C ARG A 378 15.35 16.69 -0.92
N ARG A 379 14.80 17.91 -0.95
CA ARG A 379 15.26 19.00 -1.80
C ARG A 379 15.07 20.35 -1.11
N THR A 380 16.03 21.25 -1.28
CA THR A 380 15.93 22.64 -0.82
C THR A 380 16.02 23.60 -2.00
N THR A 381 15.09 24.55 -2.06
CA THR A 381 15.04 25.60 -3.09
C THR A 381 14.83 26.96 -2.46
N VAL A 382 15.45 28.01 -3.00
CA VAL A 382 15.15 29.40 -2.64
C VAL A 382 14.56 30.08 -3.88
N PHE A 383 13.35 30.62 -3.74
CA PHE A 383 12.67 31.35 -4.81
C PHE A 383 13.26 32.75 -5.00
N PRO A 384 13.06 33.38 -6.18
CA PRO A 384 13.45 34.77 -6.41
C PRO A 384 12.81 35.77 -5.42
N THR A 385 11.67 35.42 -4.84
CA THR A 385 10.98 36.16 -3.78
C THR A 385 11.71 36.15 -2.44
N GLY A 386 12.74 35.32 -2.29
CA GLY A 386 13.43 35.08 -1.03
C GLY A 386 12.77 34.00 -0.18
N THR A 387 11.60 33.47 -0.53
CA THR A 387 11.03 32.32 0.20
C THR A 387 11.90 31.07 0.01
N ARG A 388 12.18 30.35 1.09
CA ARG A 388 12.87 29.04 1.02
C ARG A 388 11.84 27.93 1.15
N MET A 389 11.94 26.91 0.31
CA MET A 389 11.15 25.69 0.40
C MET A 389 12.06 24.50 0.70
N LEU A 390 11.71 23.74 1.74
CA LEU A 390 12.30 22.45 2.07
C LEU A 390 11.26 21.37 1.78
N ILE A 391 11.56 20.54 0.78
CA ILE A 391 10.84 19.29 0.52
C ILE A 391 11.56 18.19 1.30
N GLN A 392 10.83 17.50 2.16
CA GLN A 392 11.34 16.41 2.98
C GLN A 392 11.26 15.09 2.21
N GLY A 393 12.29 14.26 2.37
CA GLY A 393 12.22 12.87 1.91
C GLY A 393 11.42 12.02 2.89
N SER A 394 11.33 10.72 2.64
CA SER A 394 10.48 9.86 3.46
C SER A 394 11.05 9.55 4.85
N THR A 395 10.35 9.98 5.90
CA THR A 395 10.63 9.55 7.28
C THR A 395 10.21 8.09 7.51
N GLY A 396 9.29 7.58 6.70
CA GLY A 396 8.92 6.17 6.64
C GLY A 396 9.83 5.29 5.79
N GLY A 397 10.84 5.84 5.10
CA GLY A 397 11.63 5.10 4.12
C GLY A 397 10.77 4.42 3.04
N ALA A 398 9.69 5.07 2.58
CA ALA A 398 8.66 4.57 1.66
C ALA A 398 7.75 3.43 2.21
N GLY A 399 7.64 3.28 3.54
CA GLY A 399 6.70 2.33 4.15
C GLY A 399 7.11 0.86 3.95
N LEU A 400 6.13 -0.05 3.99
CA LEU A 400 6.36 -1.47 3.65
C LEU A 400 6.70 -1.67 2.16
N ARG A 401 6.37 -0.69 1.31
CA ARG A 401 6.68 -0.68 -0.13
C ARG A 401 8.18 -0.53 -0.41
N ALA A 402 8.97 -0.10 0.58
CA ALA A 402 10.43 -0.15 0.53
C ALA A 402 10.98 -1.56 0.22
N LEU A 403 10.22 -2.61 0.53
CA LEU A 403 10.58 -4.00 0.26
C LEU A 403 10.35 -4.42 -1.20
N GLU A 404 9.66 -3.60 -1.99
CA GLU A 404 9.35 -3.84 -3.41
C GLU A 404 10.42 -3.26 -4.35
N HIS A 405 11.26 -2.34 -3.85
CA HIS A 405 12.32 -1.69 -4.63
C HIS A 405 13.68 -2.39 -4.47
N ALA A 406 14.50 -2.33 -5.53
CA ALA A 406 15.84 -2.93 -5.54
C ALA A 406 16.83 -2.23 -4.59
N GLN A 407 16.61 -0.94 -4.29
CA GLN A 407 17.35 -0.20 -3.27
C GLN A 407 16.38 0.37 -2.23
N PRO A 408 16.70 0.27 -0.93
CA PRO A 408 15.82 0.76 0.12
C PRO A 408 15.83 2.29 0.15
N THR A 409 14.65 2.91 0.13
CA THR A 409 14.52 4.36 0.34
C THR A 409 15.07 4.71 1.73
N PRO A 410 15.99 5.67 1.84
CA PRO A 410 16.57 6.05 3.12
C PRO A 410 15.50 6.68 4.02
N VAL A 411 15.66 6.51 5.33
CA VAL A 411 14.83 7.23 6.30
C VAL A 411 15.41 8.63 6.48
N GLN A 412 14.62 9.65 6.20
CA GLN A 412 15.06 11.04 6.21
C GLN A 412 14.15 11.91 7.09
N ALA A 413 14.77 12.83 7.82
CA ALA A 413 14.11 13.88 8.59
C ALA A 413 15.03 15.11 8.64
N SER A 414 14.49 16.26 9.01
CA SER A 414 15.29 17.48 9.16
C SER A 414 14.96 18.18 10.48
N VAL A 415 15.98 18.69 11.18
CA VAL A 415 15.77 19.55 12.36
C VAL A 415 16.12 20.98 11.98
N LEU A 416 15.14 21.87 12.02
CA LEU A 416 15.27 23.28 11.66
C LEU A 416 15.40 24.13 12.93
N TYR A 417 16.29 25.11 12.88
CA TYR A 417 16.60 26.00 13.99
C TYR A 417 16.14 27.42 13.67
N PHE A 418 15.06 27.86 14.29
CA PHE A 418 14.53 29.21 14.14
C PHE A 418 14.95 30.09 15.30
N ASP A 419 15.26 31.34 15.01
CA ASP A 419 15.51 32.36 16.02
C ASP A 419 14.19 32.74 16.73
N ARG A 420 14.17 32.69 18.06
CA ARG A 420 12.93 32.86 18.84
C ARG A 420 12.37 34.28 18.77
N GLU A 421 13.20 35.29 18.54
CA GLU A 421 12.75 36.69 18.47
C GLU A 421 12.31 37.05 17.06
N THR A 422 13.16 36.77 16.07
CA THR A 422 12.93 37.16 14.67
C THR A 422 12.08 36.15 13.89
N LYS A 423 11.89 34.93 14.42
CA LYS A 423 11.20 33.80 13.76
C LYS A 423 11.83 33.36 12.45
N ARG A 424 13.08 33.75 12.19
CA ARG A 424 13.83 33.43 10.98
C ARG A 424 14.65 32.17 11.16
N LEU A 425 14.74 31.36 10.10
CA LEU A 425 15.62 30.20 10.06
C LEU A 425 17.09 30.63 10.21
N ARG A 426 17.84 29.94 11.06
CA ARG A 426 19.28 30.13 11.30
C ARG A 426 20.12 28.99 10.73
N ALA A 427 19.62 27.78 10.83
CA ALA A 427 20.29 26.57 10.38
C ALA A 427 19.27 25.43 10.24
N TRP A 428 19.68 24.35 9.59
CA TRP A 428 18.97 23.08 9.66
C TRP A 428 19.96 21.92 9.55
N ASP A 429 19.61 20.80 10.18
CA ASP A 429 20.36 19.56 10.11
C ASP A 429 19.56 18.53 9.30
N ASP A 430 20.12 18.13 8.17
CA ASP A 430 19.62 17.06 7.32
C ASP A 430 20.05 15.72 7.92
N ILE A 431 19.09 14.91 8.38
CA ILE A 431 19.37 13.61 8.95
C ILE A 431 18.98 12.53 7.94
N THR A 432 19.90 11.64 7.66
CA THR A 432 19.69 10.49 6.78
C THR A 432 20.19 9.25 7.48
N LEU A 433 19.25 8.36 7.77
CA LEU A 433 19.53 7.00 8.16
C LEU A 433 19.53 6.17 6.88
N GLY A 434 20.61 5.44 6.64
CA GLY A 434 20.68 4.49 5.54
C GLY A 434 19.44 3.58 5.55
N GLY A 435 18.94 3.25 4.36
CA GLY A 435 17.72 2.45 4.22
C GLY A 435 17.83 1.11 4.95
N LEU A 436 16.71 0.41 5.12
CA LEU A 436 16.62 -0.89 5.82
C LEU A 436 17.78 -1.86 5.44
N GLY A 437 18.88 -1.84 6.20
CA GLY A 437 20.07 -2.68 5.98
C GLY A 437 21.42 -2.01 6.27
N GLU A 438 21.48 -0.67 6.17
CA GLU A 438 22.72 0.09 6.18
C GLU A 438 23.09 0.65 7.57
N GLN A 439 24.40 0.79 7.85
CA GLN A 439 24.95 1.22 9.15
C GLN A 439 25.42 2.69 9.16
N SER A 440 24.80 3.57 8.37
CA SER A 440 25.20 4.97 8.31
C SER A 440 24.08 5.88 8.77
N VAL A 441 24.33 6.61 9.85
CA VAL A 441 23.66 7.89 10.10
C VAL A 441 24.55 8.98 9.55
N TYR A 442 23.99 9.73 8.61
CA TYR A 442 24.60 10.92 8.06
C TYR A 442 23.80 12.13 8.52
N ILE A 443 24.47 13.03 9.25
CA ILE A 443 23.90 14.32 9.67
C ILE A 443 24.69 15.40 8.95
N GLN A 444 23.99 16.20 8.16
CA GLN A 444 24.59 17.33 7.46
C GLN A 444 24.00 18.63 7.98
N ARG A 445 24.84 19.44 8.62
CA ARG A 445 24.46 20.78 9.07
C ARG A 445 24.55 21.79 7.94
N HIS A 446 23.51 22.58 7.80
CA HIS A 446 23.45 23.73 6.92
C HIS A 446 23.19 24.98 7.75
N VAL A 447 23.97 26.02 7.52
CA VAL A 447 23.77 27.34 8.14
C VAL A 447 23.08 28.23 7.12
N GLU A 448 22.05 28.97 7.54
CA GLU A 448 21.39 29.96 6.68
C GLU A 448 22.33 31.16 6.49
N PRO A 449 22.83 31.41 5.27
CA PRO A 449 23.80 32.49 5.02
C PRO A 449 23.19 33.88 5.18
N ASP A 450 21.89 34.04 4.87
CA ASP A 450 21.17 35.30 5.04
C ASP A 450 19.81 35.08 5.73
N PRO A 451 19.79 35.01 7.08
CA PRO A 451 18.56 34.84 7.84
C PRO A 451 17.58 36.00 7.66
N GLN A 452 18.08 37.21 7.37
CA GLN A 452 17.28 38.44 7.29
C GLN A 452 16.94 38.84 5.85
N ARG A 453 17.14 37.94 4.88
CA ARG A 453 16.78 38.14 3.47
C ARG A 453 15.38 38.72 3.32
N MET A 454 15.23 39.69 2.42
CA MET A 454 13.93 40.29 2.14
C MET A 454 13.00 39.24 1.52
N ILE A 455 11.73 39.21 1.97
CA ILE A 455 10.68 38.40 1.37
C ILE A 455 9.77 39.35 0.58
N SER A 456 9.77 39.20 -0.74
CA SER A 456 9.01 40.05 -1.64
C SER A 456 7.86 39.26 -2.24
N PRO A 457 6.62 39.76 -2.21
CA PRO A 457 5.50 39.11 -2.91
C PRO A 457 5.79 38.97 -4.41
N GLU A 458 5.33 37.89 -5.03
CA GLU A 458 5.37 37.80 -6.49
C GLU A 458 4.48 38.89 -7.11
N PRO A 459 4.92 39.53 -8.22
CA PRO A 459 4.06 40.44 -8.96
C PRO A 459 2.80 39.70 -9.40
N THR A 460 1.64 40.07 -8.87
CA THR A 460 0.37 39.59 -9.42
C THR A 460 0.26 40.16 -10.83
N ASN A 461 0.24 39.30 -11.86
CA ASN A 461 -0.11 39.74 -13.20
C ASN A 461 -1.52 40.35 -13.14
N ALA A 462 -1.60 41.68 -13.04
CA ALA A 462 -2.85 42.38 -13.22
C ALA A 462 -3.38 42.02 -14.61
N PRO A 463 -4.66 41.67 -14.77
CA PRO A 463 -5.22 41.47 -16.10
C PRO A 463 -4.97 42.75 -16.90
N SER A 464 -4.25 42.65 -18.01
CA SER A 464 -4.15 43.73 -18.99
C SER A 464 -5.58 44.18 -19.32
N PRO A 465 -5.89 45.48 -19.27
CA PRO A 465 -7.21 45.94 -19.64
C PRO A 465 -7.42 45.64 -21.13
N THR A 466 -8.17 44.59 -21.43
CA THR A 466 -8.74 44.34 -22.76
C THR A 466 -9.88 45.32 -22.97
N GLY A 467 -9.54 46.60 -23.11
CA GLY A 467 -10.45 47.65 -23.53
C GLY A 467 -10.03 48.13 -24.92
N SER A 468 -10.68 47.62 -25.96
CA SER A 468 -10.57 48.19 -27.30
C SER A 468 -11.11 49.61 -27.28
N ILE A 469 -10.23 50.62 -27.30
CA ILE A 469 -10.63 52.01 -27.53
C ILE A 469 -10.93 52.15 -29.04
N THR A 470 -12.15 51.81 -29.46
CA THR A 470 -12.70 52.28 -30.72
C THR A 470 -13.38 53.63 -30.47
N GLY A 471 -12.59 54.69 -30.58
CA GLY A 471 -13.06 56.07 -30.46
C GLY A 471 -12.06 57.02 -31.08
N THR A 472 -12.17 57.20 -32.39
CA THR A 472 -11.48 58.22 -33.19
C THR A 472 -11.66 59.60 -32.54
N PRO A 473 -10.60 60.40 -32.28
CA PRO A 473 -10.77 61.77 -31.83
C PRO A 473 -11.30 62.62 -32.99
N ALA A 474 -12.52 63.14 -32.84
CA ALA A 474 -12.99 64.26 -33.65
C ALA A 474 -12.21 65.51 -33.22
N SER A 475 -11.50 66.12 -34.16
CA SER A 475 -10.82 67.41 -33.99
C SER A 475 -11.85 68.54 -33.88
N PRO A 476 -11.76 69.43 -32.87
CA PRO A 476 -12.36 70.75 -32.96
C PRO A 476 -11.30 71.85 -33.02
N ALA A 477 -11.74 72.96 -33.62
CA ALA A 477 -11.01 74.11 -34.12
C ALA A 477 -10.16 74.90 -33.11
N ALA A 478 -9.20 75.63 -33.67
CA ALA A 478 -8.33 76.60 -33.03
C ALA A 478 -9.08 77.75 -32.33
N GLY A 479 -8.59 78.13 -31.15
CA GLY A 479 -8.86 79.39 -30.46
C GLY A 479 -7.54 80.01 -29.95
N PRO A 480 -7.44 81.34 -29.80
CA PRO A 480 -6.16 82.05 -29.75
C PRO A 480 -5.47 81.99 -28.38
N PRO A 481 -4.14 82.26 -28.29
CA PRO A 481 -3.37 82.06 -27.08
C PRO A 481 -3.46 83.26 -26.14
N LEU A 482 -3.59 83.00 -24.84
CA LEU A 482 -3.45 84.01 -23.78
C LEU A 482 -2.16 83.77 -22.99
N TRP A 483 -1.15 84.57 -23.34
CA TRP A 483 -0.13 85.24 -22.53
C TRP A 483 0.49 84.59 -21.27
N HIS A 484 1.83 84.50 -21.33
CA HIS A 484 2.86 84.82 -20.33
C HIS A 484 2.72 84.39 -18.85
N GLN A 485 3.70 83.59 -18.39
CA GLN A 485 4.79 84.09 -17.55
C GLN A 485 5.93 83.05 -17.48
N GLY A 486 7.07 83.39 -18.09
CA GLY A 486 8.35 82.72 -17.88
C GLY A 486 9.42 83.79 -17.75
N GLN A 487 9.98 83.95 -16.55
CA GLN A 487 11.19 84.73 -16.33
C GLN A 487 12.40 83.89 -16.76
N SER A 488 13.09 84.41 -17.79
CA SER A 488 14.54 84.42 -18.08
C SER A 488 15.47 83.63 -17.13
N SER A 489 16.20 82.61 -17.59
CA SER A 489 17.53 82.63 -18.29
C SER A 489 18.75 82.83 -17.35
N PRO A 490 20.02 82.53 -17.73
CA PRO A 490 20.57 81.81 -18.91
C PRO A 490 21.78 80.85 -18.67
N MET A 491 22.03 80.00 -19.68
CA MET A 491 23.30 79.57 -20.34
C MET A 491 24.63 79.39 -19.58
N LEU A 492 25.34 78.27 -19.88
CA LEU A 492 26.64 78.18 -20.62
C LEU A 492 27.21 76.74 -20.50
N GLN A 493 27.27 75.93 -21.57
CA GLN A 493 28.40 75.74 -22.52
C GLN A 493 29.69 75.13 -21.92
N ARG A 494 29.97 73.84 -22.26
CA ARG A 494 31.24 73.26 -22.80
C ARG A 494 31.53 71.82 -22.32
N SER A 495 31.65 70.90 -23.28
CA SER A 495 32.63 69.78 -23.28
C SER A 495 33.90 70.25 -24.06
N PRO A 496 35.00 69.48 -24.25
CA PRO A 496 35.34 68.10 -23.85
C PRO A 496 36.80 67.93 -23.30
N THR A 497 37.21 66.71 -22.92
CA THR A 497 38.57 66.18 -23.22
C THR A 497 38.63 64.67 -23.06
N GLU A 498 39.09 64.02 -24.13
CA GLU A 498 39.59 62.63 -24.23
C GLU A 498 40.87 62.42 -23.40
N GLY A 499 41.21 61.14 -23.14
CA GLY A 499 42.60 60.75 -22.91
C GLY A 499 42.79 59.40 -22.22
N ASP A 500 42.66 58.32 -22.97
CA ASP A 500 43.19 56.98 -22.66
C ASP A 500 44.72 56.99 -22.40
N ARG A 501 45.20 56.12 -21.49
CA ARG A 501 46.13 55.01 -21.81
C ARG A 501 46.64 54.26 -20.57
N GLU A 502 46.34 52.96 -20.60
CA GLU A 502 47.22 51.78 -20.40
C GLU A 502 48.54 51.92 -19.64
N THR A 503 48.70 51.06 -18.61
CA THR A 503 49.60 49.88 -18.64
C THR A 503 48.99 48.75 -17.83
#